data_AF-A0A831UL31-F1
#
_entry.id   AF-A0A831UL31-F1
#
_cell.length_a   1.000
_cell.length_b   1.000
_cell.length_c   1.000
_cell.angle_alpha   90.00
_cell.angle_beta   90.00
_cell.angle_gamma   90.00
#
_symmetry.space_group_name_H-M   'P 1'
#
loop_
_entity.id
_entity.type
_entity.pdbx_description
1 polymer ?
#
loop_
_entity_poly.entity_id
_entity_poly.type
_entity_poly.pdbx_seq_one_letter_code
_entity_poly.pdbx_strand_id
1 'polypeptide(L)'
;MLTVMFVLMFLLLLLGFPMMVPLIVGALALLLASFPGVDPTQIVQQMIGGVRPSVLVAVPMFILAADIMTKGHTADRLLDLVRAFIGHRRGGLPITT
;
A
#
# COMPACT_ATOMS: atom_id res chain seq x y z
N MET A 1 8.81 -7.19 -25.58
CA MET A 1 8.03 -7.80 -24.48
C MET A 1 7.53 -6.76 -23.48
N LEU A 2 8.40 -5.89 -22.96
CA LEU A 2 7.97 -4.73 -22.16
C LEU A 2 6.96 -3.82 -22.89
N THR A 3 7.11 -3.64 -24.20
CA THR A 3 6.17 -2.88 -25.02
C THR A 3 4.74 -3.42 -24.95
N VAL A 4 4.57 -4.76 -24.90
CA VAL A 4 3.24 -5.38 -24.79
C VAL A 4 2.61 -5.04 -23.44
N MET A 5 3.37 -5.09 -22.36
CA MET A 5 2.89 -4.69 -21.03
C MET A 5 2.52 -3.21 -20.97
N PHE A 6 3.37 -2.33 -21.50
CA PHE A 6 3.10 -0.89 -21.52
C PHE A 6 1.85 -0.57 -22.34
N VAL A 7 1.70 -1.17 -23.54
CA VAL A 7 0.52 -0.97 -24.38
C VAL A 7 -0.75 -1.46 -23.67
N LEU A 8 -0.73 -2.67 -23.08
CA LEU A 8 -1.84 -3.19 -22.28
C LEU A 8 -2.18 -2.30 -21.09
N MET A 9 -1.16 -1.78 -20.41
CA MET A 9 -1.34 -0.94 -19.25
C MET A 9 -2.03 0.37 -19.60
N PHE A 10 -1.56 1.06 -20.65
CA PHE A 10 -2.18 2.31 -21.11
C PHE A 10 -3.59 2.08 -21.64
N LEU A 11 -3.85 0.99 -22.36
CA LEU A 11 -5.20 0.65 -22.84
C LEU A 11 -6.20 0.45 -21.69
N LEU A 12 -5.83 -0.34 -20.69
CA LEU A 12 -6.70 -0.64 -19.55
C LEU A 12 -6.93 0.60 -18.67
N LEU A 13 -5.92 1.46 -18.49
CA LEU A 13 -6.07 2.73 -17.77
C LEU A 13 -6.97 3.71 -18.52
N LEU A 14 -6.88 3.79 -19.85
CA LEU A 14 -7.77 4.62 -20.68
C LEU A 14 -9.22 4.13 -20.64
N LEU A 15 -9.44 2.83 -20.48
CA LEU A 15 -10.77 2.25 -20.23
C LEU A 15 -11.30 2.53 -18.81
N GLY A 16 -10.52 3.19 -17.94
CA GLY A 16 -10.93 3.57 -16.59
C GLY A 16 -10.75 2.49 -15.53
N PHE A 17 -9.98 1.42 -15.81
CA PHE A 17 -9.71 0.38 -14.81
C PHE A 17 -8.76 0.89 -13.71
N PRO A 18 -8.94 0.44 -12.44
CA PRO A 18 -8.03 0.76 -11.36
C PRO A 18 -6.64 0.15 -11.62
N MET A 19 -5.58 0.82 -11.17
CA MET A 19 -4.17 0.51 -11.49
C MET A 19 -3.75 -0.94 -11.19
N MET A 20 -4.43 -1.63 -10.26
CA MET A 20 -4.19 -3.04 -9.96
C MET A 20 -4.50 -3.99 -11.14
N VAL A 21 -5.53 -3.70 -11.93
CA VAL A 21 -5.96 -4.56 -13.04
C VAL A 21 -4.93 -4.56 -14.19
N PRO A 22 -4.48 -3.39 -14.70
CA PRO A 22 -3.38 -3.30 -15.66
C PRO A 22 -2.11 -4.06 -15.23
N LEU A 23 -1.73 -3.97 -13.96
CA LEU A 23 -0.54 -4.63 -13.43
C LEU A 23 -0.66 -6.16 -13.45
N ILE A 24 -1.78 -6.71 -12.97
CA ILE A 24 -2.01 -8.15 -12.92
C ILE A 24 -2.10 -8.73 -14.34
N VAL A 25 -2.89 -8.10 -15.21
CA VAL A 25 -3.10 -8.58 -16.59
C VAL A 25 -1.82 -8.45 -17.40
N GLY A 26 -1.09 -7.34 -17.27
CA GLY A 26 0.20 -7.16 -17.93
C GLY A 26 1.23 -8.19 -17.51
N ALA A 27 1.33 -8.47 -16.20
CA ALA A 27 2.26 -9.47 -15.66
C ALA A 27 1.90 -10.89 -16.14
N LEU A 28 0.62 -11.25 -16.13
CA LEU A 28 0.15 -12.56 -16.57
C LEU A 28 0.33 -12.74 -18.09
N ALA A 29 0.05 -11.70 -18.89
CA ALA A 29 0.27 -11.72 -20.33
C ALA A 29 1.76 -11.95 -20.68
N LEU A 30 2.68 -11.31 -19.94
CA LEU A 30 4.12 -11.55 -20.12
C LEU A 30 4.50 -12.98 -19.76
N LEU A 31 3.99 -13.50 -18.63
CA LEU A 31 4.29 -14.85 -18.15
C LEU A 31 3.86 -15.91 -19.16
N LEU A 32 2.62 -15.81 -19.66
CA LEU A 32 2.07 -16.73 -20.65
C LEU A 32 2.78 -16.64 -22.00
N ALA A 33 3.23 -15.45 -22.40
CA ALA A 33 3.97 -15.26 -23.66
C ALA A 33 5.43 -15.73 -23.60
N SER A 34 6.06 -15.68 -22.43
CA SER A 34 7.50 -15.97 -22.27
C SER A 34 7.78 -17.40 -21.82
N PHE A 35 6.83 -18.02 -21.12
CA PHE A 35 7.00 -19.35 -20.54
C PHE A 35 5.79 -20.24 -20.88
N PRO A 36 5.70 -20.75 -22.12
CA PRO A 36 4.67 -21.72 -22.47
C PRO A 36 4.92 -23.02 -21.67
N GLY A 37 4.05 -23.30 -20.70
CA GLY A 37 4.14 -24.50 -19.85
C GLY A 37 4.42 -24.25 -18.37
N VAL A 38 4.31 -23.01 -17.88
CA VAL A 38 4.34 -22.73 -16.43
C VAL A 38 3.21 -23.47 -15.75
N ASP A 39 3.56 -24.27 -14.75
CA ASP A 39 2.60 -24.93 -13.89
C ASP A 39 1.78 -23.85 -13.14
N PRO A 40 0.45 -23.84 -13.23
CA PRO A 40 -0.40 -22.90 -12.52
C PRO A 40 -0.11 -22.84 -11.01
N THR A 41 0.39 -23.92 -10.42
CA THR A 41 0.78 -23.96 -9.00
C THR A 41 1.94 -23.00 -8.69
N GLN A 42 2.87 -22.78 -9.62
CA GLN A 42 3.99 -21.84 -9.45
C GLN A 42 3.49 -20.39 -9.43
N ILE A 43 2.48 -20.07 -10.24
CA ILE A 43 1.85 -18.74 -10.26
C ILE A 43 1.20 -18.46 -8.90
N VAL A 44 0.47 -19.44 -8.36
CA VAL A 44 -0.17 -19.35 -7.04
C VAL A 44 0.88 -19.21 -5.94
N GLN A 45 1.96 -19.98 -5.97
CA GLN A 45 3.05 -19.86 -5.00
C GLN A 45 3.72 -18.48 -5.05
N GLN A 46 3.93 -17.91 -6.25
CA GLN A 46 4.52 -16.58 -6.39
C GLN A 46 3.58 -15.48 -5.87
N MET A 47 2.26 -15.63 -6.07
CA MET A 47 1.26 -14.73 -5.49
C MET A 47 1.25 -14.79 -3.96
N ILE A 48 1.29 -15.98 -3.38
CA ILE A 48 1.36 -16.17 -1.92
C ILE A 48 2.67 -15.61 -1.38
N GLY A 49 3.80 -15.88 -2.02
CA GLY A 49 5.11 -15.33 -1.65
C GLY A 49 5.21 -13.80 -1.79
N GLY A 50 4.42 -13.21 -2.68
CA GLY A 50 4.28 -11.76 -2.81
C GLY A 50 3.63 -11.10 -1.59
N VAL A 51 2.75 -11.82 -0.89
CA VAL A 51 2.16 -11.36 0.38
C VAL A 51 3.18 -11.56 1.50
N ARG A 52 3.95 -10.52 1.79
CA ARG A 52 4.99 -10.58 2.82
C ARG A 52 4.37 -10.54 4.22
N PRO A 53 4.63 -11.54 5.10
CA PRO A 53 4.13 -11.55 6.47
C PRO A 53 4.51 -10.29 7.26
N SER A 54 5.62 -9.64 6.93
CA SER A 54 6.06 -8.39 7.55
C SER A 54 5.05 -7.25 7.42
N VAL A 55 4.33 -7.16 6.30
CA VAL A 55 3.29 -6.14 6.09
C VAL A 55 2.04 -6.46 6.92
N LEU A 56 1.70 -7.75 7.06
CA LEU A 56 0.57 -8.20 7.87
C LEU A 56 0.81 -7.95 9.37
N VAL A 57 2.05 -8.10 9.85
CA VAL A 57 2.44 -7.79 11.23
C VAL A 57 2.53 -6.28 11.49
N ALA A 58 2.72 -5.46 10.45
CA ALA A 58 2.76 -4.02 10.62
C ALA A 58 1.45 -3.47 11.22
N VAL A 59 0.28 -3.98 10.80
CA VAL A 59 -1.03 -3.55 11.31
C VAL A 59 -1.16 -3.72 12.84
N PRO A 60 -0.99 -4.92 13.43
CA PRO A 60 -1.08 -5.09 14.88
C PRO A 60 0.03 -4.32 15.63
N MET A 61 1.23 -4.20 15.05
CA MET A 61 2.30 -3.42 15.66
C MET A 61 2.00 -1.91 15.68
N PHE A 62 1.34 -1.38 14.64
CA PHE A 62 0.86 0.00 14.63
C PHE A 62 -0.26 0.22 15.64
N ILE A 63 -1.19 -0.74 15.78
CA ILE A 63 -2.24 -0.69 16.81
C ILE A 63 -1.61 -0.68 18.21
N LEU A 64 -0.65 -1.58 18.47
CA LEU A 64 0.07 -1.63 19.74
C LEU A 64 0.82 -0.33 20.03
N ALA A 65 1.51 0.23 19.03
CA ALA A 65 2.20 1.50 19.18
C ALA A 65 1.22 2.65 19.48
N ALA A 66 0.06 2.69 18.82
CA ALA A 66 -0.99 3.68 19.11
C ALA A 66 -1.51 3.55 20.54
N ASP A 67 -1.71 2.32 21.01
CA ASP A 67 -2.17 2.03 22.38
C ASP A 67 -1.14 2.48 23.43
N ILE A 68 0.15 2.23 23.18
CA ILE A 68 1.25 2.70 24.03
C ILE A 68 1.31 4.23 24.05
N MET A 69 1.22 4.89 22.89
CA MET A 69 1.25 6.35 22.80
C MET A 69 0.09 7.03 23.52
N THR A 70 -1.10 6.41 23.48
CA THR A 70 -2.32 6.92 24.11
C THR A 70 -2.28 6.72 25.64
N LYS A 71 -1.87 5.53 26.12
CA LYS A 71 -1.75 5.26 27.56
C LYS A 71 -0.59 6.02 28.22
N GLY A 72 0.48 6.30 27.46
CA GLY A 72 1.68 6.99 27.97
C GLY A 72 1.60 8.52 27.97
N HIS A 73 0.47 9.12 27.57
CA HIS A 73 0.33 10.58 27.34
C HIS A 73 1.35 11.17 26.35
N THR A 74 2.05 10.34 25.58
CA THR A 74 3.04 10.78 24.60
C THR A 74 2.35 11.54 23.47
N ALA A 75 1.16 11.10 23.06
CA ALA A 75 0.33 11.80 22.08
C ALA A 75 -0.03 13.22 22.55
N ASP A 76 -0.45 13.38 23.81
CA ASP A 76 -0.78 14.69 24.40
C ASP A 76 0.44 15.62 24.45
N ARG A 77 1.59 15.10 24.89
CA ARG A 77 2.85 15.87 24.95
C ARG A 77 3.33 16.33 23.57
N LEU A 78 3.18 15.49 22.55
CA LEU A 78 3.47 15.85 21.17
C LEU A 78 2.53 16.95 20.68
N LEU A 79 1.25 16.87 21.03
CA LEU A 79 0.27 17.90 20.69
C LEU A 79 0.60 19.24 21.37
N ASP A 80 1.00 19.23 22.64
CA ASP A 80 1.42 20.43 23.38
C ASP A 80 2.67 21.08 22.78
N LEU A 81 3.62 20.27 22.28
CA LEU A 81 4.77 20.78 21.52
C LEU A 81 4.32 21.48 20.23
N VAL A 82 3.48 20.84 19.42
CA VAL A 82 2.97 21.43 18.16
C VAL A 82 2.16 22.71 18.44
N ARG A 83 1.36 22.70 19.52
CA ARG A 83 0.63 23.87 20.02
C ARG A 83 1.54 25.04 20.33
N ALA A 84 2.70 24.81 20.96
CA ALA A 84 3.65 25.87 21.28
C ALA A 84 4.16 26.60 20.02
N PHE A 85 4.34 25.88 18.90
CA PHE A 85 4.83 26.47 17.65
C PHE A 85 3.71 27.11 16.80
N ILE A 86 2.57 26.44 16.63
CA ILE A 86 1.57 26.81 15.60
C ILE A 86 0.22 27.23 16.21
N GLY A 87 0.02 27.06 17.53
CA GLY A 87 -1.26 27.35 18.21
C GLY A 87 -1.76 28.79 18.10
N HIS A 88 -0.86 29.74 17.80
CA HIS A 88 -1.20 31.16 17.59
C HIS A 88 -1.94 31.43 16.27
N ARG A 89 -1.98 30.48 15.32
CA ARG A 89 -2.69 30.59 14.04
C ARG A 89 -4.02 29.85 14.13
N ARG A 90 -5.14 30.52 13.79
CA ARG A 90 -6.47 29.88 13.71
C ARG A 90 -6.45 28.75 12.67
N GLY A 91 -6.85 27.55 13.07
CA GLY A 91 -6.77 26.32 12.25
C GLY A 91 -5.42 25.57 12.33
N GLY A 92 -4.50 25.99 13.20
CA GLY A 92 -3.16 25.40 13.31
C GLY A 92 -3.08 24.00 13.92
N LEU A 93 -4.20 23.44 14.39
CA LEU A 93 -4.27 22.10 14.98
C LEU A 93 -5.39 21.31 14.32
N PRO A 94 -5.19 20.01 14.05
CA PRO A 94 -6.28 19.14 13.62
C PRO A 94 -7.34 19.06 14.74
N ILE A 95 -8.59 19.32 14.40
CA ILE A 95 -9.74 18.89 15.21
C ILE A 95 -9.95 17.41 14.88
N THR A 96 -9.75 16.55 15.87
CA THR A 96 -10.20 15.17 15.85
C THR A 96 -10.92 14.96 17.17
N THR A 97 -12.21 14.62 17.08
CA THR A 97 -13.01 14.18 18.22
C THR A 97 -12.50 12.84 18.73
#